data_AF-A0A7S2IIU6-F1
#
_entry.id   AF-A0A7S2IIU6-F1
#
_cell.length_a   1.000
_cell.length_b   1.000
_cell.length_c   1.000
_cell.angle_alpha   90.00
_cell.angle_beta   90.00
_cell.angle_gamma   90.00
#
_symmetry.space_group_name_H-M   'P 1'
#
loop_
_entity.id
_entity.type
_entity.pdbx_description
1 polymer ?
#
loop_
_entity_poly.entity_id
_entity_poly.type
_entity_poly.pdbx_seq_one_letter_code
_entity_poly.pdbx_strand_id
1 'polypeptide(L)'
;VTSDGLCVDAKHGAGPMIVWPCDPVELNNPNQLYTVAEGEPLQWHVGGSTKQANGYCVHVMRQVTLRPCHTKHDGSLPLGQTFQKHSAHEDGTFELRQGDTGDCLDFAASDEGYPDKNFLFSVPCTGAMRQRWLNDGGRLRNAAASDMCVDANDMAAPILFTCYDLGELPPMQHFLANESGRVVMPRGWSDNGRKRYPMKCFDSRPTPPIDAAPYDCGVVRRQGTKWVKLWAETPLETRLFLESESKRAPEDAGTRIL
;
A
#
# COMPACT_ATOMS: atom_id res chain seq x y z
N VAL A 1 -6.81 25.78 -3.82
CA VAL A 1 -5.64 26.01 -2.94
C VAL A 1 -5.82 25.12 -1.70
N THR A 2 -4.77 24.41 -1.31
CA THR A 2 -4.72 23.54 -0.11
C THR A 2 -4.59 24.38 1.15
N SER A 3 -4.72 23.76 2.34
CA SER A 3 -4.53 24.44 3.64
C SER A 3 -3.17 25.12 3.77
N ASP A 4 -2.17 24.63 3.03
CA ASP A 4 -0.77 25.05 3.15
C ASP A 4 -0.39 26.05 2.05
N GLY A 5 -1.37 26.58 1.31
CA GLY A 5 -1.15 27.56 0.25
C GLY A 5 -0.67 26.98 -1.09
N LEU A 6 -0.68 25.65 -1.26
CA LEU A 6 -0.28 24.97 -2.50
C LEU A 6 -1.48 24.76 -3.44
N CYS A 7 -1.22 24.55 -4.73
CA CYS A 7 -2.22 24.32 -5.76
C CYS A 7 -2.21 22.87 -6.26
N VAL A 8 -3.35 22.42 -6.80
CA VAL A 8 -3.45 21.14 -7.47
C VAL A 8 -2.90 21.32 -8.89
N ASP A 9 -1.98 20.47 -9.30
CA ASP A 9 -1.35 20.53 -10.62
C ASP A 9 -1.56 19.19 -11.35
N ALA A 10 -2.10 19.27 -12.57
CA ALA A 10 -2.40 18.10 -13.39
C ALA A 10 -1.16 17.45 -14.04
N LYS A 11 0.05 17.99 -13.83
CA LYS A 11 1.32 17.45 -14.33
C LYS A 11 1.28 17.14 -15.84
N HIS A 12 0.76 18.09 -16.63
CA HIS A 12 0.55 17.95 -18.08
C HIS A 12 -0.33 16.74 -18.49
N GLY A 13 -1.19 16.24 -17.61
CA GLY A 13 -2.06 15.09 -17.87
C GLY A 13 -1.34 13.74 -17.81
N ALA A 14 -0.06 13.72 -17.45
CA ALA A 14 0.80 12.54 -17.38
C ALA A 14 1.08 12.14 -15.93
N GLY A 15 0.03 11.93 -15.14
CA GLY A 15 0.15 11.26 -13.85
C GLY A 15 -1.03 11.46 -12.91
N PRO A 16 -0.87 11.03 -11.66
CA PRO A 16 -1.75 11.46 -10.59
C PRO A 16 -1.52 12.96 -10.40
N MET A 17 -2.59 13.67 -10.03
CA MET A 17 -2.47 15.10 -9.72
C MET A 17 -1.54 15.28 -8.53
N ILE A 18 -0.68 16.28 -8.61
CA ILE A 18 0.26 16.60 -7.54
C ILE A 18 -0.18 17.88 -6.82
N VAL A 19 0.35 18.06 -5.62
CA VAL A 19 0.26 19.33 -4.90
C VAL A 19 1.58 20.07 -5.15
N TRP A 20 1.50 21.25 -5.77
CA TRP A 20 2.66 22.04 -6.22
C TRP A 20 2.50 23.51 -5.82
N PRO A 21 3.58 24.31 -5.69
CA PRO A 21 3.45 25.76 -5.56
C PRO A 21 2.50 26.35 -6.61
N CYS A 22 1.64 27.27 -6.17
CA CYS A 22 0.70 27.96 -7.05
C CYS A 22 1.47 28.87 -8.01
N ASP A 23 1.22 28.71 -9.31
CA ASP A 23 1.74 29.65 -10.29
C ASP A 23 1.00 30.99 -10.19
N PRO A 24 1.70 32.12 -10.43
CA PRO A 24 1.05 33.42 -10.60
C PRO A 24 -0.07 33.34 -11.65
N VAL A 25 -1.19 34.00 -11.37
CA VAL A 25 -2.39 33.97 -12.22
C VAL A 25 -2.07 34.46 -13.64
N GLU A 26 -1.12 35.39 -13.77
CA GLU A 26 -0.68 35.97 -15.04
C GLU A 26 0.00 34.96 -15.96
N LEU A 27 0.59 33.90 -15.42
CA LEU A 27 1.20 32.83 -16.22
C LEU A 27 0.16 31.94 -16.88
N ASN A 28 -1.09 31.95 -16.39
CA ASN A 28 -2.21 31.17 -16.92
C ASN A 28 -1.81 29.70 -17.14
N ASN A 29 -1.11 29.08 -16.17
CA ASN A 29 -0.62 27.71 -16.31
C ASN A 29 -1.82 26.75 -16.46
N PRO A 30 -2.01 26.12 -17.64
CA PRO A 30 -3.16 25.26 -17.88
C PRO A 30 -3.19 24.03 -16.95
N ASN A 31 -2.07 23.63 -16.35
CA ASN A 31 -2.06 22.51 -15.40
C ASN A 31 -2.69 22.83 -14.05
N GLN A 32 -2.83 24.11 -13.69
CA GLN A 32 -3.41 24.56 -12.42
C GLN A 32 -4.77 25.27 -12.61
N LEU A 33 -5.30 25.27 -13.83
CA LEU A 33 -6.58 25.87 -14.17
C LEU A 33 -7.65 24.81 -14.28
N TYR A 34 -8.70 24.98 -13.48
CA TYR A 34 -9.83 24.07 -13.40
C TYR A 34 -11.13 24.85 -13.53
N THR A 35 -12.13 24.22 -14.12
CA THR A 35 -13.50 24.75 -14.20
C THR A 35 -14.42 23.89 -13.35
N VAL A 36 -15.35 24.53 -12.64
CA VAL A 36 -16.40 23.82 -11.91
C VAL A 36 -17.68 24.63 -12.06
N ALA A 37 -18.77 23.95 -12.44
CA ALA A 37 -20.11 24.50 -12.36
C ALA A 37 -20.74 24.04 -11.04
N GLU A 38 -21.74 24.77 -10.55
CA GLU A 38 -22.42 24.40 -9.31
C GLU A 38 -23.05 23.01 -9.43
N GLY A 39 -22.71 22.12 -8.48
CA GLY A 39 -23.18 20.72 -8.48
C GLY A 39 -22.41 19.78 -9.41
N GLU A 40 -21.49 20.28 -10.24
CA GLU A 40 -20.71 19.49 -11.19
C GLU A 40 -19.33 19.12 -10.62
N PRO A 41 -18.70 18.04 -11.12
CA PRO A 41 -17.32 17.71 -10.74
C PRO A 41 -16.34 18.78 -11.20
N LEU A 42 -15.23 18.92 -10.48
CA LEU A 42 -14.10 19.76 -10.89
C LEU A 42 -13.52 19.21 -12.19
N GLN A 43 -13.37 20.05 -13.22
CA GLN A 43 -12.89 19.65 -14.54
C GLN A 43 -11.56 20.32 -14.86
N TRP A 44 -10.66 19.56 -15.49
CA TRP A 44 -9.39 20.02 -16.04
C TRP A 44 -9.42 19.94 -17.57
N HIS A 45 -9.02 21.01 -18.25
CA HIS A 45 -9.02 21.09 -19.72
C HIS A 45 -7.59 21.13 -20.25
N VAL A 46 -7.20 20.11 -21.03
CA VAL A 46 -5.87 20.05 -21.64
C VAL A 46 -5.68 21.24 -22.58
N GLY A 47 -4.59 21.98 -22.41
CA GLY A 47 -4.23 23.10 -23.29
C GLY A 47 -5.00 24.40 -23.06
N GLY A 48 -5.71 24.55 -21.94
CA GLY A 48 -6.30 25.84 -21.52
C GLY A 48 -7.46 26.35 -22.38
N SER A 49 -7.93 25.57 -23.36
CA SER A 49 -9.11 25.92 -24.15
C SER A 49 -10.37 25.38 -23.49
N THR A 50 -11.21 26.28 -22.96
CA THR A 50 -12.55 25.96 -22.44
C THR A 50 -13.53 25.44 -23.49
N LYS A 51 -13.11 25.37 -24.76
CA LYS A 51 -13.94 24.94 -25.91
C LYS A 51 -13.56 23.57 -26.47
N GLN A 52 -12.56 22.88 -25.92
CA GLN A 52 -12.24 21.51 -26.36
C GLN A 52 -13.10 20.49 -25.62
N ALA A 53 -13.61 19.50 -26.36
CA ALA A 53 -14.52 18.46 -25.86
C ALA A 53 -13.88 17.45 -24.88
N ASN A 54 -12.56 17.55 -24.64
CA ASN A 54 -11.80 16.57 -23.85
C ASN A 54 -11.41 17.15 -22.48
N GLY A 55 -12.42 17.49 -21.68
CA GLY A 55 -12.22 17.81 -20.26
C GLY A 55 -12.11 16.53 -19.43
N TYR A 56 -11.24 16.53 -18.42
CA TYR A 56 -11.08 15.43 -17.47
C TYR A 56 -11.73 15.82 -16.15
N CYS A 57 -12.56 14.95 -15.58
CA CYS A 57 -13.09 15.17 -14.23
C CYS A 57 -12.03 14.77 -13.19
N VAL A 58 -11.78 15.65 -12.24
CA VAL A 58 -10.92 15.40 -11.08
C VAL A 58 -11.68 14.47 -10.13
N HIS A 59 -11.23 13.23 -10.05
CA HIS A 59 -11.74 12.25 -9.11
C HIS A 59 -10.67 11.89 -8.08
N VAL A 60 -11.00 12.02 -6.80
CA VAL A 60 -10.10 11.64 -5.70
C VAL A 60 -10.19 10.14 -5.51
N MET A 61 -9.28 9.40 -6.14
CA MET A 61 -9.09 7.98 -5.89
C MET A 61 -8.04 7.78 -4.80
N ARG A 62 -8.28 6.84 -3.88
CA ARG A 62 -7.30 6.48 -2.86
C ARG A 62 -6.41 5.37 -3.41
N GLN A 63 -5.23 5.75 -3.87
CA GLN A 63 -4.23 4.77 -4.28
C GLN A 63 -3.88 3.87 -3.09
N VAL A 64 -3.89 2.56 -3.33
CA VAL A 64 -3.51 1.55 -2.35
C VAL A 64 -2.00 1.38 -2.38
N THR A 65 -1.38 1.37 -1.20
CA THR A 65 0.05 1.13 -1.03
C THR A 65 0.30 -0.16 -0.25
N LEU A 66 1.53 -0.69 -0.31
CA LEU A 66 1.97 -1.79 0.55
C LEU A 66 2.75 -1.24 1.74
N ARG A 67 2.18 -1.40 2.94
CA ARG A 67 2.79 -0.98 4.20
C ARG A 67 2.98 -2.16 5.13
N PRO A 68 3.96 -2.13 6.06
CA PRO A 68 4.05 -3.13 7.10
C PRO A 68 2.70 -3.29 7.79
N CYS A 69 2.23 -4.53 7.88
CA CYS A 69 0.97 -4.82 8.54
C CYS A 69 1.05 -4.37 10.00
N HIS A 70 0.16 -3.48 10.41
CA HIS A 70 0.10 -3.01 11.79
C HIS A 70 -1.06 -3.67 12.52
N THR A 71 -0.85 -3.97 13.79
CA THR A 71 -1.88 -4.37 14.76
C THR A 71 -1.69 -3.46 15.95
N LYS A 72 -2.76 -2.78 16.37
CA LYS A 72 -2.70 -1.93 17.56
C LYS A 72 -2.60 -2.80 18.81
N HIS A 73 -2.17 -2.22 19.91
CA HIS A 73 -2.05 -2.92 21.20
C HIS A 73 -3.36 -3.56 21.68
N ASP A 74 -4.50 -2.98 21.32
CA ASP A 74 -5.84 -3.49 21.63
C ASP A 74 -6.30 -4.59 20.64
N GLY A 75 -5.44 -5.00 19.70
CA GLY A 75 -5.76 -5.95 18.64
C GLY A 75 -6.53 -5.35 17.47
N SER A 76 -6.93 -4.08 17.53
CA SER A 76 -7.64 -3.42 16.44
C SER A 76 -6.72 -3.18 15.24
N LEU A 77 -7.33 -3.19 14.05
CA LEU A 77 -6.62 -2.92 12.81
C LEU A 77 -6.55 -1.39 12.55
N PRO A 78 -5.45 -0.90 11.96
CA PRO A 78 -5.39 0.46 11.44
C PRO A 78 -6.44 0.67 10.35
N LEU A 79 -6.98 1.88 10.28
CA LEU A 79 -7.77 2.32 9.13
C LEU A 79 -6.92 2.20 7.86
N GLY A 80 -7.53 1.80 6.74
CA GLY A 80 -6.78 1.57 5.50
C GLY A 80 -6.25 0.15 5.31
N GLN A 81 -5.90 -0.57 6.39
CA GLN A 81 -5.22 -1.88 6.35
C GLN A 81 -6.15 -3.08 6.57
N THR A 82 -7.37 -2.99 6.08
CA THR A 82 -8.47 -3.91 6.43
C THR A 82 -9.06 -4.63 5.21
N PHE A 83 -8.33 -4.71 4.09
CA PHE A 83 -8.79 -5.45 2.91
C PHE A 83 -8.90 -6.95 3.19
N GLN A 84 -10.13 -7.46 3.11
CA GLN A 84 -10.48 -8.85 3.38
C GLN A 84 -11.26 -9.44 2.21
N LYS A 85 -11.14 -10.75 2.02
CA LYS A 85 -11.99 -11.48 1.08
C LYS A 85 -13.45 -11.33 1.47
N HIS A 86 -14.28 -10.93 0.51
CA HIS A 86 -15.70 -10.70 0.66
C HIS A 86 -16.43 -11.14 -0.63
N SER A 87 -17.75 -11.37 -0.57
CA SER A 87 -18.57 -11.68 -1.76
C SER A 87 -18.00 -12.81 -2.64
N ALA A 88 -17.75 -14.00 -2.08
CA ALA A 88 -17.32 -15.13 -2.91
C ALA A 88 -18.42 -15.50 -3.92
N HIS A 89 -18.05 -15.64 -5.19
CA HIS A 89 -18.93 -15.98 -6.31
C HIS A 89 -18.81 -17.46 -6.69
N GLU A 90 -19.79 -17.98 -7.44
CA GLU A 90 -19.83 -19.38 -7.89
C GLU A 90 -18.66 -19.74 -8.83
N ASP A 91 -18.08 -18.76 -9.52
CA ASP A 91 -16.91 -18.91 -10.38
C ASP A 91 -15.58 -18.95 -9.60
N GLY A 92 -15.64 -18.90 -8.26
CA GLY A 92 -14.48 -18.91 -7.37
C GLY A 92 -13.79 -17.54 -7.21
N THR A 93 -14.29 -16.49 -7.87
CA THR A 93 -13.81 -15.13 -7.66
C THR A 93 -14.40 -14.53 -6.38
N PHE A 94 -13.79 -13.46 -5.88
CA PHE A 94 -14.23 -12.73 -4.70
C PHE A 94 -13.86 -11.25 -4.80
N GLU A 95 -14.52 -10.41 -4.03
CA GLU A 95 -14.14 -9.01 -3.86
C GLU A 95 -13.14 -8.88 -2.71
N LEU A 96 -12.24 -7.90 -2.78
CA LEU A 96 -11.43 -7.50 -1.63
C LEU A 96 -11.99 -6.21 -1.07
N ARG A 97 -12.70 -6.34 0.06
CA ARG A 97 -13.42 -5.23 0.68
C ARG A 97 -12.66 -4.70 1.88
N GLN A 98 -12.52 -3.38 1.95
CA GLN A 98 -11.94 -2.67 3.06
C GLN A 98 -12.95 -2.62 4.22
N GLY A 99 -12.60 -3.19 5.37
CA GLY A 99 -13.50 -3.30 6.53
C GLY A 99 -13.96 -1.96 7.13
N ASP A 100 -13.16 -0.89 7.06
CA ASP A 100 -13.50 0.40 7.68
C ASP A 100 -14.33 1.34 6.78
N THR A 101 -14.21 1.24 5.46
CA THR A 101 -14.98 2.09 4.52
C THR A 101 -16.04 1.33 3.75
N GLY A 102 -15.89 0.01 3.64
CA GLY A 102 -16.71 -0.81 2.76
C GLY A 102 -16.36 -0.69 1.28
N ASP A 103 -15.30 0.04 0.93
CA ASP A 103 -14.76 0.18 -0.44
C ASP A 103 -14.12 -1.15 -0.90
N CYS A 104 -14.01 -1.35 -2.21
CA CYS A 104 -13.40 -2.51 -2.85
C CYS A 104 -12.05 -2.16 -3.50
N LEU A 105 -11.14 -3.14 -3.53
CA LEU A 105 -9.91 -3.06 -4.29
C LEU A 105 -10.22 -3.14 -5.79
N ASP A 106 -9.77 -2.14 -6.52
CA ASP A 106 -9.95 -1.98 -7.96
C ASP A 106 -8.60 -1.57 -8.60
N PHE A 107 -8.55 -1.48 -9.92
CA PHE A 107 -7.40 -0.97 -10.65
C PHE A 107 -7.83 -0.02 -11.77
N ALA A 108 -6.96 0.94 -12.11
CA ALA A 108 -7.22 1.82 -13.26
C ALA A 108 -6.95 1.07 -14.57
N ALA A 109 -7.98 0.90 -15.39
CA ALA A 109 -7.87 0.29 -16.70
C ALA A 109 -7.22 1.26 -17.71
N SER A 110 -6.55 0.70 -18.73
CA SER A 110 -5.71 1.47 -19.66
C SER A 110 -6.49 2.34 -20.66
N ASP A 111 -7.78 2.05 -20.83
CA ASP A 111 -8.75 2.70 -21.71
C ASP A 111 -9.46 3.89 -21.05
N GLU A 112 -9.39 4.02 -19.72
CA GLU A 112 -9.99 5.13 -18.97
C GLU A 112 -9.14 6.43 -18.99
N GLY A 113 -8.06 6.45 -19.79
CA GLY A 113 -7.21 7.63 -19.95
C GLY A 113 -6.36 7.95 -18.72
N TYR A 114 -6.25 7.03 -17.76
CA TYR A 114 -5.36 7.20 -16.63
C TYR A 114 -3.90 7.07 -17.08
N PRO A 115 -3.04 8.05 -16.74
CA PRO A 115 -1.62 8.02 -17.06
C PRO A 115 -0.88 6.92 -16.28
N ASP A 116 -1.42 6.60 -15.11
CA ASP A 116 -0.94 5.64 -14.13
C ASP A 116 -1.66 4.31 -14.33
N LYS A 117 -1.36 3.68 -15.46
CA LYS A 117 -1.95 2.38 -15.83
C LYS A 117 -1.51 1.33 -14.82
N ASN A 118 -2.46 0.49 -14.41
CA ASN A 118 -2.24 -0.66 -13.54
C ASN A 118 -2.10 -0.40 -12.03
N PHE A 119 -2.15 0.83 -11.52
CA PHE A 119 -2.14 1.02 -10.07
C PHE A 119 -3.45 0.52 -9.44
N LEU A 120 -3.35 0.12 -8.16
CA LEU A 120 -4.48 -0.32 -7.37
C LEU A 120 -5.09 0.83 -6.57
N PHE A 121 -6.42 0.83 -6.47
CA PHE A 121 -7.19 1.87 -5.79
C PHE A 121 -8.24 1.27 -4.87
N SER A 122 -8.64 2.04 -3.86
CA SER A 122 -9.82 1.78 -3.03
C SER A 122 -10.95 2.67 -3.52
N VAL A 123 -12.03 2.05 -4.00
CA VAL A 123 -13.19 2.72 -4.61
C VAL A 123 -14.50 2.07 -4.16
N PRO A 124 -15.67 2.71 -4.31
CA PRO A 124 -16.94 2.08 -3.98
C PRO A 124 -17.13 0.73 -4.69
N CYS A 125 -17.64 -0.26 -3.97
CA CYS A 125 -17.92 -1.58 -4.54
C CYS A 125 -19.07 -1.48 -5.56
N THR A 126 -18.87 -2.05 -6.74
CA THR A 126 -19.84 -2.08 -7.84
C THR A 126 -20.16 -3.51 -8.31
N GLY A 127 -19.41 -4.52 -7.84
CA GLY A 127 -19.52 -5.89 -8.33
C GLY A 127 -18.92 -6.12 -9.72
N ALA A 128 -18.27 -5.10 -10.29
CA ALA A 128 -17.63 -5.17 -11.60
C ALA A 128 -16.50 -6.21 -11.62
N MET A 129 -16.25 -6.82 -12.78
CA MET A 129 -15.20 -7.85 -12.92
C MET A 129 -13.80 -7.37 -12.53
N ARG A 130 -13.52 -6.06 -12.67
CA ARG A 130 -12.25 -5.46 -12.25
C ARG A 130 -12.04 -5.42 -10.74
N GLN A 131 -13.12 -5.50 -9.96
CA GLN A 131 -13.10 -5.60 -8.50
C GLN A 131 -13.12 -7.05 -8.01
N ARG A 132 -13.16 -8.01 -8.95
CA ARG A 132 -13.17 -9.44 -8.64
C ARG A 132 -11.78 -10.02 -8.82
N TRP A 133 -11.40 -10.83 -7.86
CA TRP A 133 -10.08 -11.40 -7.72
C TRP A 133 -10.20 -12.90 -7.50
N LEU A 134 -9.17 -13.62 -7.91
CA LEU A 134 -9.03 -15.05 -7.65
C LEU A 134 -7.65 -15.32 -7.05
N ASN A 135 -7.57 -16.34 -6.19
CA ASN A 135 -6.32 -16.78 -5.60
C ASN A 135 -5.75 -17.93 -6.43
N ASP A 136 -4.64 -17.70 -7.11
CA ASP A 136 -4.00 -18.62 -8.04
C ASP A 136 -2.60 -18.98 -7.55
N GLY A 137 -2.51 -20.02 -6.71
CA GLY A 137 -1.23 -20.49 -6.16
C GLY A 137 -0.54 -19.45 -5.27
N GLY A 138 -1.31 -18.63 -4.55
CA GLY A 138 -0.79 -17.52 -3.75
C GLY A 138 -0.61 -16.23 -4.54
N ARG A 139 -0.98 -16.18 -5.82
CA ARG A 139 -1.08 -14.93 -6.59
C ARG A 139 -2.50 -14.40 -6.50
N LEU A 140 -2.62 -13.08 -6.43
CA LEU A 140 -3.91 -12.41 -6.50
C LEU A 140 -4.17 -11.96 -7.94
N ARG A 141 -4.88 -12.78 -8.71
CA ARG A 141 -5.15 -12.55 -10.13
C ARG A 141 -6.49 -11.82 -10.29
N ASN A 142 -6.54 -10.84 -11.19
CA ASN A 142 -7.76 -10.11 -11.49
C ASN A 142 -8.66 -10.90 -12.46
N ALA A 143 -9.98 -10.80 -12.29
CA ALA A 143 -10.94 -11.50 -13.14
C ALA A 143 -11.23 -10.80 -14.48
N ALA A 144 -11.13 -9.46 -14.56
CA ALA A 144 -11.35 -8.71 -15.80
C ALA A 144 -10.14 -8.71 -16.74
N ALA A 145 -8.94 -8.73 -16.18
CA ALA A 145 -7.70 -8.65 -16.95
C ALA A 145 -7.06 -10.04 -17.09
N SER A 146 -7.11 -10.61 -18.29
CA SER A 146 -6.52 -11.92 -18.56
C SER A 146 -5.03 -11.93 -18.22
N ASP A 147 -4.63 -12.86 -17.37
CA ASP A 147 -3.24 -13.11 -16.99
C ASP A 147 -2.53 -11.96 -16.25
N MET A 148 -3.32 -11.16 -15.52
CA MET A 148 -2.81 -10.04 -14.75
C MET A 148 -2.97 -10.26 -13.24
N CYS A 149 -1.87 -10.16 -12.52
CA CYS A 149 -1.74 -10.39 -11.08
C CYS A 149 -1.31 -9.12 -10.35
N VAL A 150 -1.65 -9.02 -9.07
CA VAL A 150 -1.07 -7.99 -8.22
C VAL A 150 0.43 -8.27 -8.04
N ASP A 151 1.23 -7.25 -8.33
CA ASP A 151 2.67 -7.23 -8.20
C ASP A 151 3.07 -6.11 -7.23
N ALA A 152 3.96 -6.41 -6.28
CA ALA A 152 4.45 -5.47 -5.30
C ALA A 152 5.34 -4.36 -5.90
N ASN A 153 5.78 -4.47 -7.16
CA ASN A 153 6.59 -3.52 -7.93
C ASN A 153 7.88 -3.07 -7.22
N ASP A 154 7.83 -1.95 -6.48
CA ASP A 154 8.94 -1.40 -5.68
C ASP A 154 8.78 -1.71 -4.18
N MET A 155 7.91 -2.66 -3.86
CA MET A 155 7.43 -3.03 -2.53
C MET A 155 6.57 -1.95 -1.84
N ALA A 156 6.28 -0.81 -2.45
CA ALA A 156 5.53 0.29 -1.83
C ALA A 156 4.25 0.63 -2.59
N ALA A 157 4.31 0.67 -3.92
CA ALA A 157 3.20 1.02 -4.79
C ALA A 157 2.84 -0.20 -5.66
N PRO A 158 1.93 -1.07 -5.20
CA PRO A 158 1.56 -2.26 -5.94
C PRO A 158 0.87 -1.88 -7.26
N ILE A 159 1.13 -2.68 -8.28
CA ILE A 159 0.57 -2.55 -9.61
C ILE A 159 -0.07 -3.87 -10.03
N LEU A 160 -0.82 -3.83 -11.12
CA LEU A 160 -1.25 -4.99 -11.86
C LEU A 160 -0.20 -5.29 -12.95
N PHE A 161 0.32 -6.52 -12.97
CA PHE A 161 1.36 -6.92 -13.91
C PHE A 161 1.08 -8.33 -14.44
N THR A 162 1.75 -8.74 -15.51
CA THR A 162 1.64 -10.11 -16.03
C THR A 162 1.99 -11.11 -14.92
N CYS A 163 1.16 -12.14 -14.77
CA CYS A 163 1.39 -13.18 -13.77
C CYS A 163 2.68 -13.94 -14.07
N TYR A 164 3.60 -14.05 -13.10
CA TYR A 164 4.82 -14.85 -13.25
C TYR A 164 4.53 -16.35 -13.17
N ASP A 165 5.36 -17.17 -13.80
CA ASP A 165 5.26 -18.62 -13.71
C ASP A 165 5.42 -19.13 -12.27
N LEU A 166 4.62 -20.13 -11.89
CA LEU A 166 4.53 -20.66 -10.51
C LEU A 166 5.83 -21.28 -9.96
N GLY A 167 6.84 -21.52 -10.79
CA GLY A 167 8.15 -22.03 -10.39
C GLY A 167 9.21 -20.96 -10.14
N GLU A 168 8.97 -19.73 -10.61
CA GLU A 168 9.92 -18.63 -10.50
C GLU A 168 9.55 -17.62 -9.43
N LEU A 169 8.40 -17.82 -8.76
CA LEU A 169 7.70 -16.86 -7.91
C LEU A 169 8.65 -15.88 -7.21
N PRO A 170 8.90 -14.71 -7.84
CA PRO A 170 9.50 -13.61 -7.13
C PRO A 170 8.57 -13.33 -5.94
N PRO A 171 9.12 -12.96 -4.77
CA PRO A 171 8.30 -12.64 -3.60
C PRO A 171 7.25 -11.54 -3.89
N MET A 172 7.41 -10.82 -5.00
CA MET A 172 6.61 -9.67 -5.46
C MET A 172 5.15 -9.99 -5.79
N GLN A 173 4.81 -11.21 -6.24
CA GLN A 173 3.42 -11.58 -6.59
C GLN A 173 2.79 -12.55 -5.58
N HIS A 174 3.40 -12.73 -4.42
CA HIS A 174 2.92 -13.66 -3.41
C HIS A 174 2.05 -12.94 -2.38
N PHE A 175 0.76 -13.24 -2.37
CA PHE A 175 -0.25 -12.69 -1.49
C PHE A 175 -1.12 -13.81 -0.91
N LEU A 176 -1.17 -13.88 0.42
CA LEU A 176 -1.89 -14.90 1.16
C LEU A 176 -3.05 -14.27 1.91
N ALA A 177 -4.20 -14.95 1.94
CA ALA A 177 -5.22 -14.63 2.93
C ALA A 177 -4.84 -15.31 4.25
N ASN A 178 -4.74 -14.53 5.34
CA ASN A 178 -4.57 -15.08 6.67
C ASN A 178 -5.89 -15.70 7.20
N GLU A 179 -5.87 -16.22 8.42
CA GLU A 179 -7.04 -16.81 9.08
C GLU A 179 -8.24 -15.85 9.20
N SER A 180 -7.98 -14.54 9.28
CA SER A 180 -9.03 -13.51 9.30
C SER A 180 -9.50 -13.10 7.90
N GLY A 181 -9.08 -13.80 6.84
CA GLY A 181 -9.40 -13.47 5.45
C GLY A 181 -8.69 -12.23 4.90
N ARG A 182 -7.79 -11.60 5.67
CA ARG A 182 -7.02 -10.42 5.24
C ARG A 182 -5.94 -10.85 4.27
N VAL A 183 -5.85 -10.16 3.14
CA VAL A 183 -4.78 -10.41 2.18
C VAL A 183 -3.51 -9.69 2.62
N VAL A 184 -2.42 -10.45 2.71
CA VAL A 184 -1.11 -9.98 3.12
C VAL A 184 -0.05 -10.48 2.16
N MET A 185 0.95 -9.65 1.90
CA MET A 185 2.21 -10.10 1.35
C MET A 185 3.02 -10.72 2.50
N PRO A 186 3.43 -11.99 2.40
CA PRO A 186 4.13 -12.66 3.48
C PRO A 186 5.51 -12.03 3.73
N ARG A 187 6.07 -12.32 4.90
CA ARG A 187 7.44 -11.91 5.23
C ARG A 187 8.41 -12.53 4.21
N GLY A 188 9.39 -11.73 3.81
CA GLY A 188 10.47 -12.15 2.94
C GLY A 188 11.85 -11.86 3.53
N TRP A 189 12.86 -12.52 2.98
CA TRP A 189 14.26 -12.32 3.33
C TRP A 189 15.09 -12.25 2.06
N SER A 190 16.10 -11.40 2.03
CA SER A 190 17.11 -11.39 0.97
C SER A 190 18.49 -11.09 1.54
N ASP A 191 19.52 -11.14 0.69
CA ASP A 191 20.92 -10.87 1.09
C ASP A 191 21.35 -11.74 2.30
N ASN A 192 21.14 -13.06 2.19
CA ASN A 192 21.44 -14.05 3.25
C ASN A 192 20.85 -13.67 4.62
N GLY A 193 19.67 -13.05 4.62
CA GLY A 193 18.93 -12.65 5.81
C GLY A 193 19.31 -11.28 6.40
N ARG A 194 20.23 -10.55 5.76
CA ARG A 194 20.58 -9.17 6.14
C ARG A 194 19.45 -8.20 5.81
N LYS A 195 18.72 -8.44 4.72
CA LYS A 195 17.52 -7.68 4.35
C LYS A 195 16.29 -8.46 4.75
N ARG A 196 15.50 -7.87 5.65
CA ARG A 196 14.24 -8.43 6.13
C ARG A 196 13.10 -7.57 5.62
N TYR A 197 12.15 -8.20 4.93
CA TYR A 197 10.94 -7.53 4.49
C TYR A 197 9.81 -7.94 5.43
N PRO A 198 9.26 -7.02 6.25
CA PRO A 198 8.14 -7.35 7.10
C PRO A 198 6.94 -7.77 6.24
N MET A 199 6.01 -8.50 6.83
CA MET A 199 4.71 -8.77 6.21
C MET A 199 4.05 -7.45 5.84
N LYS A 200 3.56 -7.32 4.61
CA LYS A 200 2.91 -6.10 4.14
C LYS A 200 1.41 -6.31 3.89
N CYS A 201 0.66 -5.24 4.12
CA CYS A 201 -0.77 -5.16 3.93
C CYS A 201 -1.07 -4.08 2.91
N PHE A 202 -2.14 -4.26 2.15
CA PHE A 202 -2.74 -3.18 1.38
C PHE A 202 -3.20 -2.08 2.34
N ASP A 203 -2.83 -0.83 2.04
CA ASP A 203 -3.14 0.34 2.84
C ASP A 203 -3.65 1.47 1.94
N SER A 204 -4.94 1.79 2.04
CA SER A 204 -5.57 2.90 1.31
C SER A 204 -5.50 4.24 2.05
N ARG A 205 -4.96 4.25 3.28
CA ARG A 205 -4.76 5.45 4.11
C ARG A 205 -3.37 5.43 4.74
N PRO A 206 -2.30 5.30 3.93
CA PRO A 206 -0.96 5.19 4.48
C PRO A 206 -0.61 6.43 5.28
N THR A 207 -0.19 6.22 6.52
CA THR A 207 0.43 7.30 7.29
C THR A 207 1.82 7.57 6.70
N PRO A 208 2.19 8.83 6.40
CA PRO A 208 3.52 9.16 5.94
C PRO A 208 4.58 8.61 6.91
N PRO A 209 5.70 8.08 6.41
CA PRO A 209 6.79 7.68 7.28
C PRO A 209 7.29 8.90 8.07
N ILE A 210 7.61 8.68 9.34
CA ILE A 210 8.27 9.70 10.16
C ILE A 210 9.76 9.59 9.87
N ASP A 211 10.35 10.65 9.34
CA ASP A 211 11.80 10.73 9.15
C ASP A 211 12.48 10.81 10.52
N ALA A 212 13.22 9.74 10.85
CA ALA A 212 14.01 9.67 12.07
C ALA A 212 15.49 9.81 11.72
N ALA A 213 16.18 10.73 12.40
CA ALA A 213 17.62 10.93 12.26
C ALA A 213 18.31 10.88 13.62
N PRO A 214 19.59 10.48 13.69
CA PRO A 214 20.36 10.55 14.92
C PRO A 214 20.60 12.03 15.28
N TYR A 215 20.33 12.37 16.54
CA TYR A 215 20.59 13.69 17.11
C TYR A 215 21.32 13.56 18.46
N ASP A 216 21.96 14.64 18.90
CA ASP A 216 22.53 14.73 20.23
C ASP A 216 21.48 14.39 21.31
N CYS A 217 21.83 13.47 22.20
CA CYS A 217 20.92 13.00 23.26
C CYS A 217 20.46 14.13 24.20
N GLY A 218 21.29 15.15 24.43
CA GLY A 218 20.92 16.33 25.22
C GLY A 218 19.81 17.14 24.55
N VAL A 219 19.88 17.32 23.23
CA VAL A 219 18.82 17.97 22.43
C VAL A 219 17.53 17.15 22.48
N VAL A 220 17.60 15.86 22.17
CA VAL A 220 16.43 14.96 22.15
C VAL A 220 15.73 14.91 23.51
N ARG A 221 16.51 14.84 24.61
CA ARG A 221 15.96 14.87 25.98
C ARG A 221 15.28 16.20 26.31
N ARG A 222 15.87 17.34 25.94
CA ARG A 222 15.27 18.67 26.16
C ARG A 222 13.98 18.87 25.36
N GLN A 223 13.90 18.28 24.18
CA GLN A 223 12.68 18.27 23.36
C GLN A 223 11.59 17.32 23.91
N GLY A 224 11.92 16.49 24.89
CA GLY A 224 10.97 15.57 25.52
C GLY A 224 10.56 14.39 24.62
N THR A 225 11.32 14.11 23.56
CA THR A 225 11.04 13.01 22.64
C THR A 225 11.13 11.67 23.37
N LYS A 226 10.08 10.86 23.28
CA LYS A 226 10.00 9.53 23.88
C LYS A 226 9.57 8.52 22.83
N TRP A 227 10.18 7.34 22.89
CA TRP A 227 9.80 6.20 22.07
C TRP A 227 9.08 5.18 22.93
N VAL A 228 7.98 4.64 22.41
CA VAL A 228 7.33 3.46 22.97
C VAL A 228 7.58 2.31 22.03
N LYS A 229 8.04 1.19 22.58
CA LYS A 229 8.18 -0.05 21.83
C LYS A 229 6.78 -0.59 21.54
N LEU A 230 6.27 -0.32 20.34
CA LEU A 230 4.95 -0.81 19.94
C LEU A 230 4.95 -2.33 19.74
N TRP A 231 6.05 -2.86 19.20
CA TRP A 231 6.19 -4.28 18.92
C TRP A 231 7.66 -4.69 18.92
N ALA A 232 7.94 -5.92 19.33
CA ALA A 232 9.12 -6.63 18.90
C ALA A 232 8.83 -8.11 18.81
N GLU A 233 9.54 -8.74 17.90
CA GLU A 233 9.55 -10.17 17.71
C GLU A 233 10.97 -10.68 17.91
N THR A 234 11.05 -11.82 18.58
CA THR A 234 12.23 -12.66 18.59
C THR A 234 12.17 -13.57 17.36
N PRO A 235 13.10 -13.43 16.39
CA PRO A 235 13.14 -14.31 15.23
C PRO A 235 13.13 -15.79 15.64
N LEU A 236 12.55 -16.64 14.80
CA LEU A 236 12.46 -18.07 15.11
C LEU A 236 13.85 -18.66 15.36
N GLU A 237 14.84 -18.27 14.56
CA GLU A 237 16.24 -18.70 14.69
C GLU A 237 16.81 -18.30 16.06
N THR A 238 16.56 -17.07 16.51
CA THR A 238 16.98 -16.62 17.84
C THR A 238 16.27 -17.41 18.95
N ARG A 239 14.98 -17.72 18.77
CA ARG A 239 14.23 -18.53 19.72
C ARG A 239 14.78 -19.95 19.81
N LEU A 240 14.98 -20.61 18.68
CA LEU A 240 15.56 -21.95 18.60
C LEU A 240 16.99 -21.99 19.17
N PHE A 241 17.80 -20.98 18.89
CA PHE A 241 19.14 -20.84 19.47
C PHE A 241 19.08 -20.75 21.00
N LEU A 242 18.28 -19.82 21.54
CA LEU A 242 18.13 -19.64 22.99
C LEU A 242 17.56 -20.91 23.66
N GLU A 243 16.60 -21.58 23.02
CA GLU A 243 16.09 -22.87 23.48
C GLU A 243 17.18 -23.95 23.51
N SER A 244 18.03 -24.01 22.48
CA SER A 244 19.14 -24.96 22.43
C SER A 244 20.20 -24.69 23.50
N GLU A 245 20.53 -23.42 23.74
CA GLU A 245 21.46 -23.01 24.80
C GLU A 245 20.90 -23.29 26.20
N SER A 246 19.58 -23.10 26.40
CA SER A 246 18.95 -23.42 27.69
C SER A 246 18.93 -24.92 28.01
N LYS A 247 18.95 -25.79 26.97
CA LYS A 247 19.00 -27.25 27.12
C LYS A 247 20.42 -27.78 27.31
N ARG A 248 21.44 -27.00 26.93
CA ARG A 248 22.81 -27.22 27.38
C ARG A 248 22.87 -26.80 28.85
N ALA A 249 22.35 -27.64 29.74
CA ALA A 249 22.68 -27.54 31.15
C ALA A 249 24.20 -27.44 31.28
N PRO A 250 24.74 -26.73 32.28
CA PRO A 250 26.17 -26.73 32.54
C PRO A 250 26.58 -28.14 33.00
N GLU A 251 26.85 -29.03 32.04
CA GLU A 251 27.73 -30.17 32.24
C GLU A 251 29.07 -29.57 32.65
N ASP A 252 29.55 -29.91 33.84
CA ASP A 252 30.78 -29.44 34.47
C ASP A 252 30.78 -28.08 35.19
N ALA A 253 29.84 -27.88 36.12
CA ALA A 253 30.20 -27.29 37.42
C ALA A 253 30.87 -28.35 38.33
N GLY A 254 31.86 -29.07 37.78
CA GLY A 254 32.58 -30.16 38.42
C GLY A 254 33.34 -29.68 39.66
N THR A 255 32.83 -30.09 40.81
CA THR A 255 33.48 -30.40 42.09
C THR A 255 34.99 -30.09 42.15
N ARG A 256 35.35 -28.94 42.74
CA ARG A 256 36.67 -28.78 43.35
C ARG A 256 36.74 -29.69 44.58
N ILE A 257 37.38 -30.84 44.44
CA ILE A 257 37.84 -31.63 45.59
C ILE A 257 39.07 -30.91 46.14
N LEU A 258 38.95 -30.36 47.36
CA LEU A 258 40.09 -29.91 48.18
C LEU A 258 40.73 -31.13 48.85
#